data_AF-A0A5E4KNY2-F1
#
_entry.id   AF-A0A5E4KNY2-F1
#
_cell.length_a   1.000
_cell.length_b   1.000
_cell.length_c   1.000
_cell.angle_alpha   90.00
_cell.angle_beta   90.00
_cell.angle_gamma   90.00
#
_symmetry.space_group_name_H-M   'P 1'
#
loop_
_entity.id
_entity.type
_entity.pdbx_description
1 polymer ?
#
loop_
_entity_poly.entity_id
_entity_poly.type
_entity_poly.pdbx_seq_one_letter_code
_entity_poly.pdbx_strand_id
1 'polypeptide(L)'
;MSQSSVPCVEPAIRSNVYKLLSQGFRYPTPETFKTFRNGEFLAELLANIIALPYKKNPVEYAPQIEVVQDGLAGITFNDFEAEFVRTFDTGAPLPPSPPYEGFYREEPRTAVLLAVSEFYRHFGLIMSREEGKREHPDHLCAELEFLHFLAFKEAQAITDENPELLKGYRLAQKDFLGRHLVRWAPKFHDRLQSSARFPFYTELSRLTSVFLAQDMELVTANLEKEQ
;
A
#
# COMPACT_ATOMS: atom_id res chain seq x y z
N MET A 1 -20.06 7.67 25.11
CA MET A 1 -19.87 6.87 23.88
C MET A 1 -18.45 6.36 23.91
N SER A 2 -18.27 5.16 24.44
CA SER A 2 -16.95 4.59 24.73
C SER A 2 -16.30 4.14 23.42
N GLN A 3 -15.16 4.75 23.07
CA GLN A 3 -14.25 4.18 22.08
C GLN A 3 -13.67 2.90 22.69
N SER A 4 -14.29 1.76 22.38
CA SER A 4 -13.67 0.47 22.71
C SER A 4 -12.48 0.31 21.77
N SER A 5 -11.28 0.50 22.31
CA SER A 5 -10.04 0.09 21.65
C SER A 5 -10.11 -1.41 21.40
N VAL A 6 -10.30 -1.80 20.13
CA VAL A 6 -10.19 -3.17 19.68
C VAL A 6 -8.82 -3.69 20.16
N PRO A 7 -8.74 -4.80 20.91
CA PRO A 7 -7.44 -5.38 21.27
C PRO A 7 -6.65 -5.56 19.97
N CYS A 8 -5.36 -5.19 19.99
CA CYS A 8 -4.52 -5.14 18.79
C CYS A 8 -4.31 -6.55 18.22
N VAL A 9 -5.29 -7.01 17.44
CA VAL A 9 -5.24 -8.26 16.68
C VAL A 9 -4.48 -8.00 15.39
N GLU A 10 -3.69 -8.98 14.96
CA GLU A 10 -2.82 -8.93 13.78
C GLU A 10 -3.45 -8.24 12.53
N PRO A 11 -4.73 -8.49 12.16
CA PRO A 11 -5.35 -7.81 11.02
C PRO A 11 -5.51 -6.28 11.18
N ALA A 12 -5.64 -5.77 12.41
CA ALA A 12 -5.67 -4.34 12.67
C ALA A 12 -4.32 -3.67 12.40
N ILE A 13 -3.21 -4.37 12.70
CA ILE A 13 -1.86 -3.90 12.39
C ILE A 13 -1.66 -3.87 10.87
N ARG A 14 -2.04 -4.95 10.15
CA ARG A 14 -1.99 -4.97 8.67
C ARG A 14 -2.80 -3.85 8.06
N SER A 15 -4.01 -3.64 8.57
CA SER A 15 -4.87 -2.53 8.15
C SER A 15 -4.15 -1.18 8.30
N ASN A 16 -3.42 -0.96 9.40
CA ASN A 16 -2.63 0.27 9.57
C ASN A 16 -1.43 0.35 8.61
N VAL A 17 -0.74 -0.75 8.32
CA VAL A 17 0.33 -0.78 7.30
C VAL A 17 -0.21 -0.37 5.93
N TYR A 18 -1.33 -0.96 5.47
CA TYR A 18 -1.95 -0.59 4.20
C TYR A 18 -2.32 0.91 4.12
N LYS A 19 -2.85 1.44 5.22
CA LYS A 19 -3.18 2.87 5.34
C LYS A 19 -1.92 3.74 5.21
N LEU A 20 -0.86 3.43 5.95
CA LEU A 20 0.40 4.17 5.91
C LEU A 20 1.01 4.11 4.51
N LEU A 21 1.05 2.94 3.88
CA LEU A 21 1.55 2.79 2.51
C LEU A 21 0.74 3.65 1.52
N SER A 22 -0.59 3.63 1.58
CA SER A 22 -1.42 4.52 0.74
C SER A 22 -1.08 5.99 0.99
N GLN A 23 -0.95 6.41 2.26
CA GLN A 23 -0.59 7.78 2.62
C GLN A 23 0.77 8.20 2.08
N GLY A 24 1.76 7.30 2.06
CA GLY A 24 3.10 7.58 1.55
C GLY A 24 3.15 7.83 0.04
N PHE A 25 2.24 7.22 -0.72
CA PHE A 25 2.16 7.39 -2.18
C PHE A 25 1.17 8.47 -2.63
N ARG A 26 0.40 9.07 -1.72
CA ARG A 26 -0.45 10.23 -2.03
C ARG A 26 0.42 11.45 -2.38
N TYR A 27 -0.19 12.41 -3.06
CA TYR A 27 0.43 13.70 -3.32
C TYR A 27 0.98 14.32 -2.02
N PRO A 28 2.28 14.67 -1.97
CA PRO A 28 2.90 15.11 -0.74
C PRO A 28 2.45 16.51 -0.35
N THR A 29 2.27 16.73 0.96
CA THR A 29 2.12 18.07 1.56
C THR A 29 3.38 18.46 2.34
N PRO A 30 3.57 19.75 2.68
CA PRO A 30 4.70 20.18 3.51
C PRO A 30 4.80 19.43 4.85
N GLU A 31 3.67 19.03 5.43
CA GLU A 31 3.59 18.27 6.68
C GLU A 31 4.09 16.84 6.48
N THR A 32 3.61 16.14 5.45
CA THR A 32 4.08 14.78 5.14
C THR A 32 5.55 14.76 4.73
N PHE A 33 6.01 15.76 3.98
CA PHE A 33 7.42 15.84 3.59
C PHE A 33 8.35 16.01 4.80
N LYS A 34 7.91 16.72 5.86
CA LYS A 34 8.68 16.81 7.11
C LYS A 34 8.91 15.43 7.72
N THR A 35 7.86 14.58 7.76
CA THR A 35 7.94 13.22 8.32
C THR A 35 8.75 12.27 7.44
N PHE A 36 8.77 12.50 6.12
CA PHE A 36 9.64 11.76 5.20
C PHE A 36 11.11 12.13 5.43
N ARG A 37 11.40 13.43 5.56
CA ARG A 37 12.76 13.95 5.71
C ARG A 37 13.37 13.66 7.07
N ASN A 38 12.59 13.70 8.16
CA ASN A 38 13.08 13.37 9.49
C ASN A 38 13.04 11.86 9.81
N GLY A 39 12.54 11.03 8.89
CA GLY A 39 12.48 9.56 9.03
C GLY A 39 11.33 9.02 9.89
N GLU A 40 10.51 9.89 10.50
CA GLU A 40 9.38 9.47 11.37
C GLU A 40 8.40 8.58 10.62
N PHE A 41 8.09 8.90 9.36
CA PHE A 41 7.13 8.14 8.57
C PHE A 41 7.60 6.69 8.31
N LEU A 42 8.86 6.53 7.90
CA LEU A 42 9.41 5.18 7.66
C LEU A 42 9.55 4.42 8.98
N ALA A 43 9.96 5.08 10.06
CA ALA A 43 10.03 4.45 11.38
C ALA A 43 8.67 3.91 11.84
N GLU A 44 7.60 4.68 11.69
CA GLU A 44 6.23 4.25 12.03
C GLU A 44 5.78 3.06 11.17
N LEU A 45 5.96 3.16 9.84
CA LEU A 45 5.61 2.09 8.91
C LEU A 45 6.28 0.77 9.30
N LEU A 46 7.58 0.82 9.60
CA LEU A 46 8.35 -0.37 9.94
C LEU A 46 8.01 -0.94 11.30
N ALA A 47 7.74 -0.08 12.30
CA ALA A 47 7.29 -0.56 13.59
C ALA A 47 6.02 -1.40 13.45
N ASN A 48 5.09 -1.01 12.56
CA ASN A 48 3.90 -1.78 12.26
C ASN A 48 4.23 -3.09 11.49
N ILE A 49 5.12 -3.04 10.49
CA ILE A 49 5.52 -4.23 9.74
C ILE A 49 6.23 -5.27 10.63
N ILE A 50 7.15 -4.83 11.50
CA ILE A 50 7.91 -5.70 12.41
C ILE A 50 7.02 -6.33 13.49
N ALA A 51 5.92 -5.66 13.85
CA ALA A 51 4.96 -6.20 14.81
C ALA A 51 4.12 -7.38 14.25
N LEU A 52 4.19 -7.64 12.94
CA LEU A 52 3.45 -8.72 12.29
C LEU A 52 4.20 -10.07 12.38
N PRO A 53 3.48 -11.19 12.50
CA PRO A 53 4.07 -12.51 12.73
C PRO A 53 4.61 -13.15 11.43
N TYR A 54 5.33 -12.37 10.61
CA TYR A 54 5.89 -12.86 9.37
C TYR A 54 7.10 -13.77 9.61
N LYS A 55 7.26 -14.78 8.74
CA LYS A 55 8.33 -15.78 8.86
C LYS A 55 9.70 -15.28 8.39
N LYS A 56 9.76 -14.16 7.65
CA LYS A 56 11.00 -13.68 7.03
C LYS A 56 11.85 -12.84 7.99
N ASN A 57 13.14 -12.77 7.67
CA ASN A 57 14.14 -12.11 8.48
C ASN A 57 13.87 -10.59 8.57
N PRO A 58 13.88 -9.97 9.77
CA PRO A 58 13.81 -8.52 9.93
C PRO A 58 14.80 -7.73 9.05
N VAL A 59 15.91 -8.36 8.63
CA VAL A 59 16.87 -7.79 7.67
C VAL A 59 16.25 -7.44 6.31
N GLU A 60 15.23 -8.18 5.83
CA GLU A 60 14.51 -7.82 4.59
C GLU A 60 13.72 -6.52 4.73
N TYR A 61 13.38 -6.16 5.96
CA TYR A 61 12.70 -4.92 6.31
C TYR A 61 13.63 -3.85 6.88
N ALA A 62 14.91 -4.17 7.08
CA ALA A 62 15.89 -3.21 7.57
C ALA A 62 15.86 -2.01 6.63
N PRO A 63 15.41 -0.85 7.13
CA PRO A 63 15.13 0.24 6.24
C PRO A 63 16.39 1.00 5.92
N GLN A 64 16.42 1.63 4.77
CA GLN A 64 17.46 2.58 4.44
C GLN A 64 17.11 3.98 4.99
N ILE A 65 16.64 4.09 6.24
CA ILE A 65 16.18 5.37 6.84
C ILE A 65 17.29 6.42 6.74
N GLU A 66 18.52 6.08 7.13
CA GLU A 66 19.65 7.01 7.07
C GLU A 66 19.92 7.46 5.63
N VAL A 67 19.93 6.55 4.66
CA VAL A 67 20.09 6.87 3.23
C VAL A 67 18.98 7.78 2.74
N VAL A 68 17.74 7.55 3.18
CA VAL A 68 16.59 8.39 2.83
C VAL A 68 16.71 9.78 3.45
N GLN A 69 17.06 9.87 4.74
CA GLN A 69 17.26 11.14 5.44
C GLN A 69 18.40 11.94 4.78
N ASP A 70 19.53 11.30 4.50
CA ASP A 70 20.67 11.91 3.83
C ASP A 70 20.32 12.36 2.41
N GLY A 71 19.59 11.53 1.64
CA GLY A 71 19.15 11.87 0.29
C GLY A 71 18.09 12.98 0.24
N LEU A 72 17.42 13.26 1.35
CA LEU A 72 16.49 14.38 1.51
C LEU A 72 17.10 15.56 2.29
N ALA A 73 18.36 15.44 2.74
CA ALA A 73 19.04 16.51 3.48
C ALA A 73 19.22 17.74 2.58
N GLY A 74 18.74 18.89 3.04
CA GLY A 74 18.80 20.14 2.28
C GLY A 74 17.82 20.25 1.12
N ILE A 75 17.01 19.21 0.82
CA ILE A 75 15.97 19.26 -0.19
C ILE A 75 14.78 20.08 0.31
N THR A 76 14.28 20.99 -0.52
CA THR A 76 13.07 21.77 -0.23
C THR A 76 11.81 20.98 -0.56
N PHE A 77 10.68 21.37 0.03
CA PHE A 77 9.40 20.75 -0.32
C PHE A 77 9.09 20.93 -1.82
N ASN A 78 9.35 22.11 -2.40
CA ASN A 78 9.08 22.38 -3.81
C ASN A 78 9.91 21.48 -4.74
N ASP A 79 11.17 21.20 -4.39
CA ASP A 79 12.01 20.27 -5.17
C ASP A 79 11.48 18.83 -5.08
N PHE A 80 11.02 18.42 -3.89
CA PHE A 80 10.42 17.11 -3.66
C PHE A 80 9.09 16.95 -4.40
N GLU A 81 8.23 17.96 -4.35
CA GLU A 81 6.95 18.03 -5.05
C GLU A 81 7.16 17.99 -6.57
N ALA A 82 8.09 18.78 -7.11
CA ALA A 82 8.42 18.75 -8.53
C ALA A 82 8.90 17.36 -8.97
N GLU A 83 9.69 16.67 -8.14
CA GLU A 83 10.13 15.32 -8.42
C GLU A 83 9.01 14.28 -8.33
N PHE A 84 8.07 14.43 -7.39
CA PHE A 84 6.86 13.61 -7.32
C PHE A 84 6.07 13.71 -8.62
N VAL A 85 5.72 14.93 -9.03
CA VAL A 85 4.96 15.21 -10.26
C VAL A 85 5.71 14.71 -11.49
N ARG A 86 7.03 14.87 -11.55
CA ARG A 86 7.87 14.34 -12.64
C ARG A 86 7.87 12.81 -12.68
N THR A 87 7.79 12.14 -11.54
CA THR A 87 7.89 10.67 -11.46
C THR A 87 6.56 9.99 -11.75
N PHE A 88 5.46 10.53 -11.21
CA PHE A 88 4.16 9.87 -11.19
C PHE A 88 3.15 10.46 -12.17
N ASP A 89 3.18 11.78 -12.41
CA ASP A 89 2.06 12.50 -13.04
C ASP A 89 2.38 13.05 -14.44
N THR A 90 3.64 13.40 -14.70
CA THR A 90 4.05 14.10 -15.93
C THR A 90 5.17 13.37 -16.67
N GLY A 91 5.06 13.34 -18.00
CA GLY A 91 6.04 12.72 -18.90
C GLY A 91 5.41 12.43 -20.26
N ALA A 92 6.23 12.30 -21.30
CA ALA A 92 5.79 11.98 -22.66
C ALA A 92 6.48 10.69 -23.16
N PRO A 93 5.74 9.69 -23.66
CA PRO A 93 4.28 9.61 -23.81
C PRO A 93 3.53 9.32 -22.50
N LEU A 94 4.23 8.91 -21.44
CA LEU A 94 3.72 8.62 -20.10
C LEU A 94 4.73 9.12 -19.05
N PRO A 95 4.32 9.29 -17.79
CA PRO A 95 5.24 9.51 -16.68
C PRO A 95 6.27 8.37 -16.56
N PRO A 96 7.44 8.59 -15.92
CA PRO A 96 8.47 7.58 -15.74
C PRO A 96 7.99 6.35 -14.96
N SER A 97 7.23 6.52 -13.88
CA SER A 97 6.74 5.43 -13.03
C SER A 97 5.29 5.69 -12.61
N PRO A 98 4.30 5.69 -13.52
CA PRO A 98 2.91 5.98 -13.18
C PRO A 98 2.39 4.93 -12.19
N PRO A 99 1.73 5.27 -11.08
CA PRO A 99 1.38 4.33 -10.01
C PRO A 99 0.04 3.61 -10.27
N TYR A 100 -0.18 3.16 -11.51
CA TYR A 100 -1.41 2.45 -11.89
C TYR A 100 -1.10 1.04 -12.39
N GLU A 101 -1.83 0.04 -11.89
CA GLU A 101 -1.65 -1.37 -12.22
C GLU A 101 -1.61 -1.60 -13.73
N GLY A 102 -2.52 -0.98 -14.48
CA GLY A 102 -2.64 -1.16 -15.93
C GLY A 102 -1.38 -0.85 -16.75
N PHE A 103 -0.37 -0.15 -16.21
CA PHE A 103 0.90 0.13 -16.88
C PHE A 103 2.01 -0.91 -16.63
N TYR A 104 1.74 -1.92 -15.80
CA TYR A 104 2.67 -3.00 -15.42
C TYR A 104 2.11 -4.40 -15.74
N ARG A 105 0.92 -4.42 -16.32
CA ARG A 105 0.20 -5.62 -16.73
C ARG A 105 0.30 -5.81 -18.24
N GLU A 106 0.21 -7.07 -18.65
CA GLU A 106 0.16 -7.44 -20.08
C GLU A 106 -1.27 -7.32 -20.60
N GLU A 107 -2.25 -7.49 -19.71
CA GLU A 107 -3.66 -7.35 -20.01
C GLU A 107 -4.02 -5.89 -20.34
N PRO A 108 -5.01 -5.65 -21.23
CA PRO A 108 -5.49 -4.30 -21.51
C PRO A 108 -5.92 -3.58 -20.23
N ARG A 109 -5.51 -2.31 -20.05
CA ARG A 109 -5.85 -1.51 -18.86
C ARG A 109 -7.36 -1.44 -18.59
N THR A 110 -8.21 -1.48 -19.62
CA THR A 110 -9.67 -1.55 -19.46
C THR A 110 -10.13 -2.82 -18.73
N ALA A 111 -9.48 -3.95 -18.98
CA ALA A 111 -9.78 -5.22 -18.31
C ALA A 111 -9.34 -5.18 -16.83
N VAL A 112 -8.17 -4.57 -16.56
CA VAL A 112 -7.67 -4.33 -15.20
C VAL A 112 -8.64 -3.45 -14.41
N LEU A 113 -9.02 -2.29 -14.97
CA LEU A 113 -9.97 -1.36 -14.36
C LEU A 113 -11.30 -2.03 -14.03
N LEU A 114 -11.83 -2.86 -14.94
CA LEU A 114 -13.07 -3.61 -14.71
C LEU A 114 -12.90 -4.61 -13.56
N ALA A 115 -11.82 -5.40 -13.57
CA ALA A 115 -11.56 -6.39 -12.53
C ALA A 115 -11.47 -5.75 -11.14
N VAL A 116 -10.70 -4.68 -10.99
CA VAL A 116 -10.55 -3.96 -9.71
C VAL A 116 -11.88 -3.33 -9.28
N SER A 117 -12.61 -2.70 -10.21
CA SER A 117 -13.91 -2.07 -9.90
C SER A 117 -14.96 -3.08 -9.40
N GLU A 118 -14.94 -4.31 -9.93
CA GLU A 118 -15.86 -5.36 -9.50
C GLU A 118 -15.60 -5.80 -8.05
N PHE A 119 -14.34 -5.83 -7.60
CA PHE A 119 -14.02 -6.02 -6.18
C PHE A 119 -14.63 -4.91 -5.33
N TYR A 120 -14.40 -3.64 -5.67
CA TYR A 120 -14.93 -2.52 -4.90
C TYR A 120 -16.47 -2.57 -4.82
N ARG A 121 -17.11 -2.82 -5.96
CA ARG A 121 -18.58 -2.95 -6.07
C ARG A 121 -19.12 -4.10 -5.23
N HIS A 122 -18.43 -5.25 -5.18
CA HIS A 122 -18.84 -6.40 -4.37
C HIS A 122 -18.92 -6.04 -2.87
N PHE A 123 -18.02 -5.18 -2.39
CA PHE A 123 -18.02 -4.70 -1.00
C PHE A 123 -18.82 -3.40 -0.80
N GLY A 124 -19.60 -2.97 -1.80
CA GLY A 124 -20.42 -1.76 -1.73
C GLY A 124 -19.62 -0.46 -1.71
N LEU A 125 -18.35 -0.50 -2.14
CA LEU A 125 -17.48 0.66 -2.19
C LEU A 125 -17.58 1.37 -3.55
N ILE A 126 -17.43 2.69 -3.51
CA ILE A 126 -17.40 3.55 -4.70
C ILE A 126 -16.17 4.44 -4.66
N MET A 127 -15.59 4.70 -5.82
CA MET A 127 -14.51 5.68 -5.95
C MET A 127 -15.01 7.07 -5.56
N SER A 128 -14.13 7.85 -4.92
CA SER A 128 -14.44 9.24 -4.58
C SER A 128 -14.77 10.04 -5.84
N ARG A 129 -15.79 10.89 -5.71
CA ARG A 129 -16.18 11.85 -6.76
C ARG A 129 -15.73 13.28 -6.43
N GLU A 130 -15.01 13.45 -5.32
CA GLU A 130 -14.47 14.74 -4.90
C GLU A 130 -13.41 15.20 -5.91
N GLU A 131 -13.57 16.44 -6.38
CA GLU A 131 -12.62 17.07 -7.29
C GLU A 131 -11.23 17.16 -6.64
N GLY A 132 -10.18 16.81 -7.38
CA GLY A 132 -8.82 16.71 -6.84
C GLY A 132 -8.49 15.42 -6.07
N LYS A 133 -9.45 14.50 -5.87
CA LYS A 133 -9.21 13.14 -5.33
C LYS A 133 -9.71 12.04 -6.27
N ARG A 134 -9.97 12.39 -7.52
CA ARG A 134 -10.54 11.50 -8.52
C ARG A 134 -9.44 10.68 -9.17
N GLU A 135 -9.07 9.59 -8.51
CA GLU A 135 -8.20 8.58 -9.08
C GLU A 135 -8.97 7.49 -9.83
N HIS A 136 -8.27 6.81 -10.73
CA HIS A 136 -8.76 5.57 -11.31
C HIS A 136 -8.70 4.42 -10.28
N PRO A 137 -9.60 3.41 -10.39
CA PRO A 137 -9.65 2.31 -9.43
C PRO A 137 -8.37 1.48 -9.38
N ASP A 138 -7.58 1.48 -10.47
CA ASP A 138 -6.29 0.78 -10.59
C ASP A 138 -5.09 1.57 -10.04
N HIS A 139 -5.31 2.70 -9.37
CA HIS A 139 -4.25 3.47 -8.71
C HIS A 139 -3.77 2.74 -7.44
N LEU A 140 -2.46 2.69 -7.21
CA LEU A 140 -1.84 2.02 -6.05
C LEU A 140 -2.51 2.37 -4.72
N CYS A 141 -2.67 3.67 -4.42
CA CYS A 141 -3.35 4.14 -3.22
C CYS A 141 -4.78 3.59 -3.06
N ALA A 142 -5.56 3.47 -4.15
CA ALA A 142 -6.92 2.93 -4.10
C ALA A 142 -6.91 1.43 -3.78
N GLU A 143 -6.01 0.67 -4.41
CA GLU A 143 -5.85 -0.77 -4.15
C GLU A 143 -5.37 -1.04 -2.71
N LEU A 144 -4.44 -0.24 -2.20
CA LEU A 144 -3.97 -0.30 -0.81
C LEU A 144 -5.09 0.08 0.17
N GLU A 145 -5.89 1.11 -0.12
CA GLU A 145 -7.05 1.49 0.70
C GLU A 145 -8.12 0.41 0.75
N PHE A 146 -8.31 -0.32 -0.35
CA PHE A 146 -9.20 -1.47 -0.37
C PHE A 146 -8.71 -2.59 0.54
N LEU A 147 -7.41 -2.91 0.52
CA LEU A 147 -6.85 -3.89 1.46
C LEU A 147 -6.86 -3.40 2.92
N HIS A 148 -6.65 -2.10 3.15
CA HIS A 148 -6.87 -1.49 4.46
C HIS A 148 -8.30 -1.76 4.97
N PHE A 149 -9.31 -1.54 4.11
CA PHE A 149 -10.71 -1.81 4.42
C PHE A 149 -10.95 -3.29 4.72
N LEU A 150 -10.45 -4.21 3.88
CA LEU A 150 -10.66 -5.64 4.10
C LEU A 150 -10.00 -6.14 5.38
N ALA A 151 -8.75 -5.73 5.66
CA ALA A 151 -8.05 -6.10 6.90
C ALA A 151 -8.72 -5.49 8.15
N PHE A 152 -9.27 -4.28 8.04
CA PHE A 152 -10.08 -3.69 9.11
C PHE A 152 -11.35 -4.51 9.36
N LYS A 153 -12.03 -4.92 8.29
CA LYS A 153 -13.24 -5.76 8.37
C LYS A 153 -12.95 -7.16 8.91
N GLU A 154 -11.78 -7.72 8.61
CA GLU A 154 -11.28 -8.94 9.24
C GLU A 154 -11.16 -8.77 10.76
N ALA A 155 -10.52 -7.70 11.24
CA ALA A 155 -10.40 -7.42 12.67
C ALA A 155 -11.77 -7.24 13.36
N GLN A 156 -12.72 -6.59 12.68
CA GLN A 156 -14.10 -6.46 13.17
C GLN A 156 -14.78 -7.83 13.28
N ALA A 157 -14.67 -8.68 12.25
CA ALA A 157 -15.27 -10.02 12.27
C ALA A 157 -14.70 -10.92 13.38
N ILE A 158 -13.41 -10.77 13.73
CA ILE A 158 -12.81 -11.44 14.90
C ILE A 158 -13.47 -10.95 16.20
N THR A 159 -13.61 -9.63 16.34
CA THR A 159 -14.19 -9.01 17.55
C THR A 159 -15.67 -9.37 17.72
N ASP A 160 -16.39 -9.47 16.61
CA ASP A 160 -17.80 -9.83 16.57
C ASP A 160 -18.04 -11.35 16.60
N GLU A 161 -16.98 -12.17 16.72
CA GLU A 161 -17.01 -13.64 16.74
C GLU A 161 -17.80 -14.23 15.54
N ASN A 162 -17.63 -13.66 14.35
CA ASN A 162 -18.35 -14.07 13.14
C ASN A 162 -17.44 -14.84 12.16
N PRO A 163 -17.37 -16.18 12.25
CA PRO A 163 -16.43 -16.99 11.47
C PRO A 163 -16.71 -16.96 9.96
N GLU A 164 -17.98 -16.82 9.55
CA GLU A 164 -18.35 -16.76 8.12
C GLU A 164 -17.84 -15.46 7.48
N LEU A 165 -18.05 -14.32 8.14
CA LEU A 165 -17.50 -13.04 7.66
C LEU A 165 -15.97 -13.02 7.72
N LEU A 166 -15.38 -13.56 8.79
CA LEU A 166 -13.93 -13.68 8.93
C LEU A 166 -13.31 -14.41 7.73
N LYS A 167 -13.83 -15.59 7.42
CA LYS A 167 -13.39 -16.38 6.26
C LYS A 167 -13.60 -15.64 4.94
N GLY A 168 -14.75 -14.98 4.78
CA GLY A 168 -15.07 -14.17 3.60
C GLY A 168 -14.06 -13.05 3.35
N TYR A 169 -13.72 -12.26 4.39
CA TYR A 169 -12.74 -11.18 4.26
C TYR A 169 -11.33 -11.69 3.99
N ARG A 170 -10.92 -12.83 4.57
CA ARG A 170 -9.61 -13.44 4.29
C ARG A 170 -9.52 -13.96 2.85
N LEU A 171 -10.55 -14.62 2.35
CA LEU A 171 -10.62 -15.06 0.95
C LEU A 171 -10.51 -13.87 -0.01
N ALA A 172 -11.26 -12.80 0.26
CA ALA A 172 -11.21 -11.60 -0.56
C ALA A 172 -9.83 -10.94 -0.57
N GLN A 173 -9.14 -10.88 0.58
CA GLN A 173 -7.77 -10.36 0.66
C GLN A 173 -6.80 -11.21 -0.16
N LYS A 174 -6.85 -12.54 0.00
CA LYS A 174 -6.01 -13.48 -0.78
C LYS A 174 -6.23 -13.30 -2.28
N ASP A 175 -7.49 -13.27 -2.71
CA ASP A 175 -7.84 -13.13 -4.11
C ASP A 175 -7.40 -11.78 -4.68
N PHE A 176 -7.62 -10.68 -3.95
CA PHE A 176 -7.23 -9.36 -4.40
C PHE A 176 -5.71 -9.21 -4.46
N LEU A 177 -4.98 -9.60 -3.41
CA LEU A 177 -3.51 -9.60 -3.39
C LEU A 177 -2.91 -10.39 -4.55
N GLY A 178 -3.35 -11.64 -4.72
CA GLY A 178 -2.81 -12.55 -5.73
C GLY A 178 -3.17 -12.18 -7.18
N ARG A 179 -4.32 -11.52 -7.39
CA ARG A 179 -4.77 -11.10 -8.74
C ARG A 179 -4.27 -9.71 -9.13
N HIS A 180 -3.98 -8.85 -8.16
CA HIS A 180 -3.60 -7.46 -8.35
C HIS A 180 -2.22 -7.17 -7.78
N LEU A 181 -2.13 -6.53 -6.62
CA LEU A 181 -0.92 -5.90 -6.08
C LEU A 181 0.36 -6.76 -6.11
N VAL A 182 0.31 -8.05 -5.78
CA VAL A 182 1.50 -8.92 -5.80
C VAL A 182 2.06 -9.11 -7.22
N ARG A 183 1.21 -9.01 -8.27
CA ARG A 183 1.62 -9.22 -9.66
C ARG A 183 2.38 -8.03 -10.25
N TRP A 184 2.22 -6.83 -9.69
CA TRP A 184 2.70 -5.60 -10.31
C TRP A 184 3.54 -4.70 -9.41
N ALA A 185 3.39 -4.76 -8.08
CA ALA A 185 4.21 -3.99 -7.15
C ALA A 185 5.74 -4.20 -7.33
N PRO A 186 6.25 -5.43 -7.58
CA PRO A 186 7.68 -5.61 -7.86
C PRO A 186 8.15 -4.88 -9.13
N LYS A 187 7.35 -4.94 -10.20
CA LYS A 187 7.66 -4.25 -11.47
C LYS A 187 7.62 -2.73 -11.33
N PHE A 188 6.71 -2.23 -10.50
CA PHE A 188 6.64 -0.81 -10.13
C PHE A 188 7.89 -0.38 -9.37
N HIS A 189 8.32 -1.18 -8.39
CA HIS A 189 9.57 -0.96 -7.67
C HIS A 189 10.79 -0.92 -8.61
N ASP A 190 10.93 -1.90 -9.51
CA ASP A 190 12.03 -1.95 -10.48
C ASP A 190 12.09 -0.69 -11.37
N ARG A 191 10.91 -0.19 -11.78
CA ARG A 191 10.82 1.04 -12.58
C ARG A 191 11.20 2.28 -11.76
N LEU A 192 10.80 2.33 -10.49
CA LEU A 192 11.20 3.41 -9.57
C LEU A 192 12.71 3.40 -9.29
N GLN A 193 13.33 2.23 -9.08
CA GLN A 193 14.78 2.11 -8.91
C GLN A 193 15.55 2.75 -10.08
N SER A 194 14.98 2.66 -11.29
CA SER A 194 15.60 3.16 -12.52
C SER A 194 15.29 4.62 -12.83
N SER A 195 14.30 5.25 -12.18
CA SER A 195 13.75 6.54 -12.60
C SER A 195 13.60 7.60 -11.50
N ALA A 196 13.52 7.18 -10.24
CA ALA A 196 13.34 8.09 -9.11
C ALA A 196 14.67 8.77 -8.75
N ARG A 197 14.65 10.09 -8.60
CA ARG A 197 15.84 10.85 -8.21
C ARG A 197 16.11 10.79 -6.71
N PHE A 198 15.05 10.71 -5.90
CA PHE A 198 15.15 10.69 -4.44
C PHE A 198 14.92 9.27 -3.88
N PRO A 199 15.68 8.85 -2.86
CA PRO A 199 15.64 7.49 -2.34
C PRO A 199 14.32 7.12 -1.64
N PHE A 200 13.52 8.10 -1.20
CA PHE A 200 12.30 7.85 -0.43
C PHE A 200 11.30 6.92 -1.14
N TYR A 201 10.91 7.24 -2.39
CA TYR A 201 9.92 6.43 -3.12
C TYR A 201 10.47 5.07 -3.56
N THR A 202 11.77 4.98 -3.79
CA THR A 202 12.45 3.71 -4.04
C THR A 202 12.38 2.81 -2.81
N GLU A 203 12.63 3.34 -1.62
CA GLU A 203 12.53 2.57 -0.38
C GLU A 203 11.08 2.23 -0.02
N LEU A 204 10.14 3.17 -0.17
CA LEU A 204 8.72 2.94 0.09
C LEU A 204 8.14 1.84 -0.82
N SER A 205 8.48 1.85 -2.11
CA SER A 205 8.06 0.81 -3.06
C SER A 205 8.70 -0.55 -2.75
N ARG A 206 9.95 -0.57 -2.29
CA ARG A 206 10.62 -1.80 -1.82
C ARG A 206 9.87 -2.40 -0.64
N LEU A 207 9.62 -1.60 0.40
CA LEU A 207 8.89 -2.02 1.59
C LEU A 207 7.48 -2.50 1.25
N THR A 208 6.80 -1.80 0.34
CA THR A 208 5.48 -2.19 -0.18
C THR A 208 5.53 -3.56 -0.84
N SER A 209 6.46 -3.78 -1.78
CA SER A 209 6.59 -5.05 -2.49
C SER A 209 6.90 -6.22 -1.55
N VAL A 210 7.81 -6.03 -0.59
CA VAL A 210 8.17 -7.07 0.39
C VAL A 210 6.99 -7.35 1.31
N PHE A 211 6.33 -6.32 1.83
CA PHE A 211 5.14 -6.45 2.68
C PHE A 211 4.02 -7.21 1.98
N LEU A 212 3.63 -6.82 0.75
CA LEU A 212 2.55 -7.47 0.02
C LEU A 212 2.78 -8.97 -0.22
N ALA A 213 4.03 -9.36 -0.53
CA ALA A 213 4.37 -10.76 -0.72
C ALA A 213 4.24 -11.56 0.59
N GLN A 214 4.73 -11.02 1.70
CA GLN A 214 4.63 -11.68 3.00
C GLN A 214 3.18 -11.69 3.54
N ASP A 215 2.41 -10.65 3.24
CA ASP A 215 1.02 -10.57 3.61
C ASP A 215 0.18 -11.62 2.89
N MET A 216 0.44 -11.85 1.60
CA MET A 216 -0.17 -12.92 0.84
C MET A 216 0.10 -14.31 1.45
N GLU A 217 1.33 -14.55 1.91
CA GLU A 217 1.69 -15.80 2.60
C GLU A 217 0.93 -15.93 3.94
N LEU A 218 0.88 -14.86 4.74
CA LEU A 218 0.20 -14.85 6.03
C LEU A 218 -1.31 -15.09 5.89
N VAL A 219 -1.98 -14.36 5.00
CA VAL A 219 -3.43 -14.52 4.74
C VAL A 219 -3.74 -15.94 4.25
N THR A 220 -2.88 -16.49 3.38
CA THR A 220 -3.04 -17.86 2.89
C THR A 220 -2.91 -18.87 4.04
N ALA A 221 -1.90 -18.73 4.90
CA ALA A 221 -1.71 -19.59 6.06
C ALA A 221 -2.86 -19.47 7.08
N ASN A 222 -3.42 -18.28 7.27
CA ASN A 222 -4.57 -18.07 8.15
C ASN A 222 -5.83 -18.79 7.62
N LEU A 223 -6.04 -18.84 6.31
CA LEU A 223 -7.13 -19.60 5.68
C LEU A 223 -6.96 -21.11 5.77
N GLU A 224 -5.72 -21.61 5.83
CA GLU A 224 -5.43 -23.04 5.95
C GLU A 224 -5.64 -23.56 7.38
N LYS A 225 -5.44 -22.72 8.40
CA LYS A 225 -5.67 -23.08 9.81
C LYS A 225 -7.15 -23.23 10.18
N GLU A 226 -8.05 -22.71 9.34
CA GLU A 226 -9.50 -22.73 9.55
C GLU A 226 -10.22 -23.82 8.75
N GLN A 227 -9.47 -24.66 8.02
CA GLN A 227 -9.96 -25.86 7.34
C GLN A 227 -9.81 -27.10 8.22
#